data_AF-A0A7V9U3K3-F1
#
_entry.id   AF-A0A7V9U3K3-F1
#
_cell.length_a   1.000
_cell.length_b   1.000
_cell.length_c   1.000
_cell.angle_alpha   90.00
_cell.angle_beta   90.00
_cell.angle_gamma   90.00
#
_symmetry.space_group_name_H-M   'P 1'
#
loop_
_entity.id
_entity.type
_entity.pdbx_description
1 polymer ?
#
loop_
_entity_poly.entity_id
_entity_poly.type
_entity_poly.pdbx_seq_one_letter_code
_entity_poly.pdbx_strand_id
1 'polypeptide(L)'
;MSGATAEPKSASAVPRRLFETTAQVRDLVEAFEDGTLPREEWTHAAHLTVAAWYLLWYGHGQATNRMRTAIRSFNSSHGIEQTPTSGYHETLTLFYMWSVRRCLRSLPIDGSIADLMNAVCAELDDRNIPLRYYSRDRLMSVEARNEWVPPDLAEMPDYGSSLS
;
A
#
# COMPACT_ATOMS: atom_id res chain seq x y z
N MET A 1 29.04 -12.68 39.55
CA MET A 1 28.12 -11.68 38.99
C MET A 1 28.41 -11.60 37.50
N SER A 2 27.61 -12.28 36.67
CA SER A 2 27.79 -12.30 35.22
C SER A 2 26.90 -11.24 34.60
N GLY A 3 27.51 -10.16 34.09
CA GLY A 3 26.86 -9.21 33.22
C GLY A 3 26.90 -9.75 31.78
N ALA A 4 25.75 -10.14 31.25
CA ALA A 4 25.59 -10.36 29.82
C ALA A 4 25.35 -8.99 29.18
N THR A 5 26.40 -8.43 28.57
CA THR A 5 26.28 -7.34 27.60
C THR A 5 25.57 -7.88 26.37
N ALA A 6 24.35 -7.41 26.12
CA ALA A 6 23.69 -7.63 24.84
C ALA A 6 24.44 -6.84 23.77
N GLU A 7 24.98 -7.56 22.78
CA GLU A 7 25.52 -6.95 21.57
C GLU A 7 24.40 -6.24 20.79
N PRO A 8 24.67 -5.08 20.17
CA PRO A 8 23.71 -4.45 19.28
C PRO A 8 23.56 -5.28 17.99
N LYS A 9 22.31 -5.51 17.58
CA LYS A 9 22.01 -6.15 16.29
C LYS A 9 22.51 -5.29 15.12
N SER A 10 23.11 -6.01 14.19
CA SER A 10 23.91 -5.58 13.04
C SER A 10 23.11 -5.02 11.85
N ALA A 11 23.88 -4.37 10.97
CA ALA A 11 23.68 -4.11 9.53
C ALA A 11 22.62 -3.09 9.08
N SER A 12 23.10 -1.91 8.70
CA SER A 12 22.49 -1.05 7.67
C SER A 12 22.45 -1.84 6.36
N ALA A 13 21.36 -2.57 6.12
CA ALA A 13 21.06 -3.08 4.79
C ALA A 13 20.54 -1.91 3.97
N VAL A 14 21.26 -1.56 2.90
CA VAL A 14 20.74 -0.61 1.91
C VAL A 14 19.40 -1.19 1.43
N PRO A 15 18.27 -0.47 1.62
CA PRO A 15 16.97 -0.99 1.23
C PRO A 15 17.00 -1.35 -0.27
N ARG A 16 16.44 -2.52 -0.60
CA ARG A 16 16.40 -3.01 -1.99
C ARG A 16 15.72 -1.97 -2.86
N ARG A 17 16.43 -1.46 -3.87
CA ARG A 17 15.85 -0.62 -4.91
C ARG A 17 14.99 -1.49 -5.82
N LEU A 18 13.71 -1.13 -5.97
CA LEU A 18 12.74 -1.80 -6.84
C LEU A 18 12.74 -1.21 -8.25
N PHE A 19 12.94 0.11 -8.35
CA PHE A 19 12.93 0.84 -9.62
C PHE A 19 14.21 1.66 -9.77
N GLU A 20 14.88 1.50 -10.91
CA GLU A 20 16.03 2.31 -11.29
C GLU A 20 15.61 3.61 -11.98
N THR A 21 14.46 3.59 -12.68
CA THR A 21 13.96 4.70 -13.50
C THR A 21 12.46 4.93 -13.34
N THR A 22 12.02 6.16 -13.60
CA THR A 22 10.58 6.51 -13.66
C THR A 22 9.84 5.74 -14.75
N ALA A 23 10.53 5.30 -15.81
CA ALA A 23 9.92 4.49 -16.87
C ALA A 23 9.45 3.14 -16.30
N GLN A 24 10.27 2.44 -15.52
CA GLN A 24 9.87 1.16 -14.91
C GLN A 24 8.66 1.29 -13.96
N VAL A 25 8.56 2.41 -13.23
CA VAL A 25 7.38 2.70 -12.41
C VAL A 25 6.13 2.81 -13.29
N ARG A 26 6.25 3.54 -14.40
CA ARG A 26 5.15 3.74 -15.33
C ARG A 26 4.74 2.44 -16.02
N ASP A 27 5.71 1.64 -16.46
CA ASP A 27 5.47 0.34 -17.10
C ASP A 27 4.67 -0.57 -16.16
N LEU A 28 4.99 -0.59 -14.86
CA LEU A 28 4.21 -1.33 -13.86
C LEU A 28 2.77 -0.82 -13.74
N VAL A 29 2.57 0.50 -13.71
CA VAL A 29 1.24 1.11 -13.59
C VAL A 29 0.41 0.82 -14.84
N GLU A 30 0.99 0.97 -16.02
CA GLU A 30 0.34 0.70 -17.31
C GLU A 30 -0.02 -0.79 -17.43
N ALA A 31 0.91 -1.70 -17.11
CA ALA A 31 0.64 -3.13 -17.13
C ALA A 31 -0.47 -3.54 -16.14
N PHE A 32 -0.53 -2.91 -14.96
CA PHE A 32 -1.61 -3.12 -13.99
C PHE A 32 -2.96 -2.62 -14.53
N GLU A 33 -2.99 -1.41 -15.08
CA GLU A 33 -4.21 -0.79 -15.62
C GLU A 33 -4.78 -1.54 -16.82
N ASP A 34 -3.91 -2.05 -17.69
CA ASP A 34 -4.28 -2.86 -18.85
C ASP A 34 -4.61 -4.32 -18.50
N GLY A 35 -4.40 -4.72 -17.24
CA GLY A 35 -4.63 -6.09 -16.78
C GLY A 35 -3.63 -7.10 -17.37
N THR A 36 -2.48 -6.64 -17.84
CA THR A 36 -1.41 -7.44 -18.46
C THR A 36 -0.28 -7.79 -17.49
N LEU A 37 -0.20 -7.11 -16.34
CA LEU A 37 0.74 -7.45 -15.26
C LEU A 37 0.45 -8.88 -14.76
N PRO A 38 1.44 -9.79 -14.72
CA PRO A 38 1.23 -11.14 -14.18
C PRO A 38 0.71 -11.10 -12.75
N ARG A 39 -0.16 -12.05 -12.39
CA ARG A 39 -0.80 -12.10 -11.07
C ARG A 39 0.22 -12.14 -9.93
N GLU A 40 1.30 -12.89 -10.10
CA GLU A 40 2.40 -13.02 -9.13
C GLU A 40 3.18 -11.71 -8.92
N GLU A 41 3.14 -10.81 -9.90
CA GLU A 41 3.78 -9.49 -9.83
C GLU A 41 2.89 -8.44 -9.16
N TRP A 42 1.59 -8.70 -9.01
CA TRP A 42 0.68 -7.90 -8.19
C TRP A 42 0.92 -8.12 -6.68
N THR A 43 2.10 -7.68 -6.25
CA THR A 43 2.60 -7.77 -4.88
C THR A 43 2.19 -6.57 -4.03
N HIS A 44 2.48 -6.63 -2.73
CA HIS A 44 2.31 -5.50 -1.81
C HIS A 44 3.07 -4.24 -2.29
N ALA A 45 4.32 -4.41 -2.76
CA ALA A 45 5.10 -3.30 -3.28
C ALA A 45 4.50 -2.71 -4.58
N ALA A 46 3.95 -3.55 -5.46
CA ALA A 46 3.24 -3.09 -6.65
C ALA A 46 1.98 -2.28 -6.26
N HIS A 47 1.21 -2.75 -5.29
CA HIS A 47 0.06 -2.03 -4.74
C HIS A 47 0.45 -0.65 -4.19
N LEU A 48 1.50 -0.57 -3.37
CA LEU A 48 2.00 0.70 -2.83
C LEU A 48 2.46 1.65 -3.93
N THR A 49 3.15 1.12 -4.95
CA THR A 49 3.65 1.89 -6.10
C THR A 49 2.50 2.50 -6.89
N VAL A 50 1.47 1.71 -7.23
CA VAL A 50 0.29 2.22 -7.96
C VAL A 50 -0.48 3.23 -7.12
N ALA A 51 -0.68 2.97 -5.82
CA ALA A 51 -1.33 3.91 -4.92
C ALA A 51 -0.59 5.26 -4.86
N ALA A 52 0.74 5.23 -4.74
CA ALA A 52 1.58 6.43 -4.73
C ALA A 52 1.53 7.16 -6.08
N TRP A 53 1.57 6.42 -7.20
CA TRP A 53 1.37 6.98 -8.53
C TRP A 53 -0.01 7.63 -8.69
N TYR A 54 -1.08 7.10 -8.10
CA TYR A 54 -2.38 7.79 -8.18
C TYR A 54 -2.40 9.05 -7.32
N LEU A 55 -1.77 9.03 -6.15
CA LEU A 55 -1.78 10.15 -5.21
C LEU A 55 -0.92 11.35 -5.62
N LEU A 56 0.07 11.12 -6.47
CA LEU A 56 0.93 12.19 -6.98
C LEU A 56 0.30 12.95 -8.17
N TRP A 57 -0.64 12.33 -8.90
CA TRP A 57 -1.29 12.93 -10.09
C TRP A 57 -2.75 13.31 -9.84
N TYR A 58 -3.38 12.75 -8.81
CA TYR A 58 -4.79 12.99 -8.49
C TYR A 58 -5.00 13.32 -7.01
N GLY A 59 -6.04 14.10 -6.73
CA GLY A 59 -6.47 14.33 -5.34
C GLY A 59 -6.91 13.02 -4.67
N HIS A 60 -6.75 12.92 -3.35
CA HIS A 60 -6.95 11.68 -2.58
C HIS A 60 -8.24 10.92 -2.92
N GLY A 61 -9.39 11.61 -3.03
CA GLY A 61 -10.66 10.96 -3.37
C GLY A 61 -10.69 10.37 -4.78
N GLN A 62 -10.15 11.09 -5.77
CA GLN A 62 -10.04 10.61 -7.15
C GLN A 62 -9.04 9.45 -7.26
N ALA A 63 -7.87 9.58 -6.63
CA ALA A 63 -6.85 8.54 -6.56
C ALA A 63 -7.42 7.25 -5.94
N THR A 64 -8.17 7.37 -4.86
CA THR A 64 -8.83 6.24 -4.18
C THR A 64 -9.83 5.56 -5.10
N ASN A 65 -10.73 6.31 -5.74
CA ASN A 65 -11.70 5.74 -6.66
C ASN A 65 -11.03 5.05 -7.85
N ARG A 66 -9.94 5.63 -8.37
CA ARG A 66 -9.13 5.00 -9.43
C ARG A 66 -8.55 3.67 -8.95
N MET A 67 -7.97 3.61 -7.75
CA MET A 67 -7.44 2.39 -7.16
C MET A 67 -8.52 1.31 -7.00
N ARG A 68 -9.69 1.67 -6.47
CA ARG A 68 -10.83 0.75 -6.33
C ARG A 68 -11.23 0.13 -7.66
N THR A 69 -11.38 0.95 -8.69
CA THR A 69 -11.78 0.50 -10.02
C THR A 69 -10.69 -0.37 -10.65
N ALA A 70 -9.43 0.08 -10.61
CA ALA A 70 -8.33 -0.62 -11.24
C ALA A 70 -8.08 -2.00 -10.61
N ILE A 71 -8.12 -2.14 -9.29
CA ILE A 71 -7.98 -3.47 -8.64
C ILE A 71 -9.12 -4.41 -9.06
N ARG A 72 -10.36 -3.92 -9.14
CA ARG A 72 -11.50 -4.76 -9.55
C ARG A 72 -11.38 -5.19 -11.00
N SER A 73 -10.97 -4.29 -11.89
CA SER A 73 -10.71 -4.61 -13.31
C SER A 73 -9.57 -5.63 -13.44
N PHE A 74 -8.46 -5.42 -12.73
CA PHE A 74 -7.32 -6.34 -12.70
C PHE A 74 -7.71 -7.73 -12.19
N ASN A 75 -8.47 -7.80 -11.10
CA ASN A 75 -8.98 -9.06 -10.57
C ASN A 75 -9.86 -9.77 -11.61
N SER A 76 -10.74 -9.04 -12.29
CA SER A 76 -11.60 -9.61 -13.34
C SER A 76 -10.80 -10.12 -14.54
N SER A 77 -9.76 -9.41 -14.98
CA SER A 77 -8.92 -9.85 -16.12
C SER A 77 -8.16 -11.15 -15.82
N HIS A 78 -7.90 -11.41 -14.54
CA HIS A 78 -7.22 -12.61 -14.05
C HIS A 78 -8.17 -13.70 -13.53
N GLY A 79 -9.50 -13.53 -13.68
CA GLY A 79 -10.49 -14.49 -13.16
C GLY A 79 -10.46 -14.63 -11.63
N ILE A 80 -10.03 -13.61 -10.90
CA ILE A 80 -10.02 -13.58 -9.44
C ILE A 80 -11.42 -13.20 -8.95
N GLU A 81 -12.11 -14.17 -8.35
CA GLU A 81 -13.45 -13.99 -7.81
C GLU A 81 -13.45 -13.23 -6.48
N GLN A 82 -14.47 -12.39 -6.30
CA GLN A 82 -14.77 -11.80 -4.99
C GLN A 82 -15.37 -12.87 -4.08
N THR A 83 -14.69 -13.20 -2.99
CA THR A 83 -15.15 -14.17 -2.00
C THR A 83 -14.92 -13.63 -0.58
N PRO A 84 -15.46 -14.26 0.48
CA PRO A 84 -15.17 -13.86 1.86
C PRO A 84 -13.67 -13.76 2.20
N THR A 85 -12.81 -14.49 1.49
CA THR A 85 -11.37 -14.61 1.79
C THR A 85 -10.46 -14.21 0.63
N SER A 86 -11.00 -13.85 -0.53
CA SER A 86 -10.23 -13.52 -1.75
C SER A 86 -10.86 -12.38 -2.54
N GLY A 87 -10.10 -11.83 -3.48
CA GLY A 87 -10.50 -10.71 -4.32
C GLY A 87 -10.16 -9.35 -3.69
N TYR A 88 -11.04 -8.38 -3.93
CA TYR A 88 -10.88 -7.00 -3.49
C TYR A 88 -11.16 -6.85 -1.99
N HIS A 89 -10.36 -6.01 -1.33
CA HIS A 89 -10.49 -5.72 0.10
C HIS A 89 -10.55 -4.20 0.32
N GLU A 90 -11.75 -3.71 0.62
CA GLU A 90 -12.03 -2.28 0.79
C GLU A 90 -11.21 -1.67 1.92
N THR A 91 -11.32 -2.21 3.14
CA THR A 91 -10.63 -1.64 4.30
C THR A 91 -9.11 -1.60 4.12
N LEU A 92 -8.47 -2.66 3.62
CA LEU A 92 -7.03 -2.64 3.36
C LEU A 92 -6.64 -1.67 2.24
N THR A 93 -7.42 -1.61 1.15
CA THR A 93 -7.12 -0.69 0.04
C THR A 93 -7.13 0.75 0.55
N LEU A 94 -8.17 1.14 1.29
CA LEU A 94 -8.23 2.50 1.83
C LEU A 94 -7.14 2.77 2.86
N PHE A 95 -6.88 1.80 3.75
CA PHE A 95 -5.80 1.87 4.73
C PHE A 95 -4.47 2.25 4.07
N TYR A 96 -4.11 1.58 2.97
CA TYR A 96 -2.87 1.89 2.26
C TYR A 96 -2.95 3.20 1.48
N MET A 97 -4.10 3.60 0.94
CA MET A 97 -4.25 4.93 0.32
C MET A 97 -3.94 6.07 1.31
N TRP A 98 -4.46 6.02 2.55
CA TRP A 98 -4.11 7.03 3.57
C TRP A 98 -2.65 6.91 4.02
N SER A 99 -2.15 5.69 4.21
CA SER A 99 -0.77 5.45 4.67
C SER A 99 0.24 5.98 3.65
N VAL A 100 0.03 5.71 2.37
CA VAL A 100 0.86 6.23 1.27
C VAL A 100 0.76 7.74 1.19
N ARG A 101 -0.45 8.32 1.28
CA ARG A 101 -0.61 9.79 1.28
C ARG A 101 0.17 10.45 2.41
N ARG A 102 0.12 9.88 3.61
CA ARG A 102 0.88 10.37 4.77
C ARG A 102 2.39 10.24 4.53
N CYS A 103 2.84 9.10 4.03
CA CYS A 103 4.23 8.85 3.69
C CYS A 103 4.75 9.87 2.66
N LEU A 104 4.02 10.09 1.56
CA LEU A 104 4.37 11.09 0.54
C LEU A 104 4.49 12.52 1.10
N ARG A 105 3.68 12.90 2.09
CA ARG A 105 3.78 14.21 2.76
C ARG A 105 5.00 14.36 3.67
N SER A 106 5.57 13.25 4.12
CA SER A 106 6.75 13.24 5.00
C SER A 106 8.07 13.05 4.25
N LEU A 107 8.03 12.61 2.99
CA LEU A 107 9.23 12.39 2.19
C LEU A 107 9.69 13.69 1.50
N PRO A 108 11.00 13.91 1.38
CA PRO A 108 11.54 15.04 0.61
C PRO A 108 11.24 14.87 -0.90
N ILE A 109 11.04 15.99 -1.59
CA ILE A 109 10.66 16.02 -3.02
C ILE A 109 11.91 16.16 -3.93
N ASP A 110 13.11 15.98 -3.41
CA ASP A 110 14.37 16.24 -4.11
C ASP A 110 14.90 15.07 -4.96
N GLY A 111 14.13 13.99 -5.09
CA GLY A 111 14.48 12.78 -5.86
C GLY A 111 13.66 12.57 -7.13
N SER A 112 14.04 11.55 -7.91
CA SER A 112 13.21 11.09 -9.04
C SER A 112 11.92 10.42 -8.56
N ILE A 113 10.93 10.28 -9.43
CA ILE A 113 9.71 9.49 -9.12
C ILE A 113 10.10 8.05 -8.71
N ALA A 114 11.12 7.46 -9.34
CA ALA A 114 11.61 6.14 -8.93
C ALA A 114 12.13 6.12 -7.49
N ASP A 115 12.92 7.13 -7.09
CA ASP A 115 13.41 7.24 -5.71
C ASP A 115 12.26 7.39 -4.72
N LEU A 116 11.26 8.19 -5.08
CA LEU A 116 10.08 8.39 -4.27
C LEU A 116 9.27 7.08 -4.11
N MET A 117 9.07 6.30 -5.18
CA MET A 117 8.38 4.99 -5.09
C MET A 117 9.17 3.98 -4.26
N ASN A 118 10.49 3.94 -4.41
CA ASN A 118 11.36 3.10 -3.59
C ASN A 118 11.25 3.48 -2.10
N ALA A 119 11.24 4.78 -1.78
CA ALA A 119 11.11 5.26 -0.42
C ALA A 119 9.74 4.91 0.19
N VAL A 120 8.64 5.09 -0.56
CA VAL A 120 7.29 4.68 -0.11
C VAL A 120 7.24 3.17 0.16
N CYS A 121 7.78 2.35 -0.75
CA CYS A 121 7.78 0.90 -0.58
C CYS A 121 8.63 0.47 0.62
N ALA A 122 9.80 1.09 0.83
CA ALA A 122 10.66 0.79 1.96
C ALA A 122 10.00 1.17 3.30
N GLU A 123 9.33 2.32 3.37
CA GLU A 123 8.65 2.79 4.60
C GLU A 123 7.44 1.92 4.96
N LEU A 124 6.75 1.36 3.96
CA LEU A 124 5.50 0.63 4.14
C LEU A 124 5.60 -0.88 3.82
N ASP A 125 6.80 -1.45 3.82
CA ASP A 125 7.05 -2.86 3.45
C ASP A 125 6.42 -3.87 4.44
N ASP A 126 6.29 -3.49 5.71
CA ASP A 126 5.68 -4.33 6.74
C ASP A 126 4.16 -4.46 6.52
N ARG A 127 3.76 -5.59 5.94
CA ARG A 127 2.36 -5.96 5.71
C ARG A 127 1.51 -6.05 6.99
N ASN A 128 2.12 -6.07 8.18
CA ASN A 128 1.41 -6.08 9.47
C ASN A 128 1.15 -4.68 10.02
N ILE A 129 1.55 -3.60 9.35
CA ILE A 129 1.22 -2.23 9.76
C ILE A 129 -0.30 -2.05 10.06
N PRO A 130 -1.25 -2.59 9.27
CA PRO A 130 -2.67 -2.52 9.61
C PRO A 130 -3.00 -3.11 11.00
N LEU A 131 -2.30 -4.17 11.44
CA LEU A 131 -2.54 -4.85 12.71
C LEU A 131 -2.11 -4.02 13.94
N ARG A 132 -1.47 -2.87 13.73
CA ARG A 132 -1.24 -1.87 14.80
C ARG A 132 -2.53 -1.10 15.15
N TYR A 133 -3.49 -1.07 14.23
CA TYR A 133 -4.74 -0.33 14.36
C TYR A 133 -5.96 -1.26 14.39
N TYR A 134 -5.87 -2.43 13.78
CA TYR A 134 -6.96 -3.40 13.68
C TYR A 134 -6.64 -4.71 14.40
N SER A 135 -7.64 -5.25 15.10
CA SER A 135 -7.64 -6.66 15.45
C SER A 135 -7.71 -7.52 14.18
N ARG A 136 -7.11 -8.72 14.22
CA ARG A 136 -7.13 -9.64 13.08
C ARG A 136 -8.57 -10.01 12.69
N ASP A 137 -9.43 -10.26 13.69
CA ASP A 137 -10.81 -10.67 13.46
C ASP A 137 -11.62 -9.58 12.76
N ARG A 138 -11.43 -8.31 13.15
CA ARG A 138 -12.07 -7.18 12.49
C ARG A 138 -11.56 -6.99 11.07
N LEU A 139 -10.24 -6.97 10.89
CA LEU A 139 -9.62 -6.70 9.58
C LEU A 139 -9.95 -7.78 8.55
N MET A 140 -10.00 -9.05 8.98
CA MET A 140 -10.27 -10.19 8.10
C MET A 140 -11.76 -10.53 7.98
N SER A 141 -12.65 -9.70 8.54
CA SER A 141 -14.09 -9.87 8.42
C SER A 141 -14.59 -9.64 6.99
N VAL A 142 -15.75 -10.26 6.68
CA VAL A 142 -16.46 -10.03 5.41
C VAL A 142 -16.86 -8.56 5.26
N GLU A 143 -17.26 -7.92 6.36
CA GLU A 143 -17.61 -6.50 6.40
C GLU A 143 -16.42 -5.63 5.98
N ALA A 144 -15.25 -5.80 6.61
CA ALA A 144 -14.03 -5.08 6.24
C ALA A 144 -13.56 -5.34 4.80
N ARG A 145 -13.92 -6.49 4.23
CA ARG A 145 -13.64 -6.81 2.83
C ARG A 145 -14.46 -5.96 1.87
N ASN A 146 -15.74 -5.80 2.16
CA ASN A 146 -16.70 -5.21 1.24
C ASN A 146 -16.84 -3.69 1.46
N GLU A 147 -16.65 -3.25 2.70
CA GLU A 147 -16.87 -1.89 3.14
C GLU A 147 -15.71 -1.40 4.01
N TRP A 148 -15.65 -0.09 4.21
CA TRP A 148 -14.73 0.48 5.17
C TRP A 148 -15.25 0.29 6.58
N VAL A 149 -14.46 -0.34 7.44
CA VAL A 149 -14.70 -0.37 8.89
C VAL A 149 -13.61 0.42 9.62
N PRO A 150 -13.93 1.30 10.58
CA PRO A 150 -12.92 2.02 11.37
C PRO A 150 -12.03 1.07 12.19
N PRO A 151 -10.79 1.46 12.56
CA PRO A 151 -9.92 0.65 13.42
C PRO A 151 -10.46 0.48 14.85
N ASP A 152 -10.10 -0.62 15.52
CA ASP A 152 -10.57 -1.00 16.87
C ASP A 152 -9.48 -1.11 17.93
N LEU A 153 -8.19 -1.06 17.57
CA LEU A 153 -7.08 -1.08 18.55
C LEU A 153 -6.49 0.31 18.80
N ALA A 154 -6.36 1.12 17.75
CA ALA A 154 -5.79 2.46 17.83
C ALA A 154 -6.35 3.34 16.72
N GLU A 155 -6.42 4.65 16.99
CA GLU A 155 -6.83 5.62 15.97
C GLU A 155 -5.79 5.70 14.85
N MET A 156 -6.27 5.71 13.61
CA MET A 156 -5.41 5.93 12.45
C MET A 156 -5.25 7.45 12.21
N PRO A 157 -4.02 7.98 12.17
CA PRO A 157 -3.81 9.41 11.93
C PRO A 157 -4.40 9.85 10.59
N ASP A 158 -5.11 10.98 10.58
CA ASP A 158 -5.71 11.62 9.41
C ASP A 158 -6.79 10.80 8.66
N TYR A 159 -7.26 9.66 9.22
CA TYR A 159 -8.39 8.92 8.67
C TYR A 159 -9.71 9.71 8.89
N GLY A 160 -10.38 10.12 7.80
CA GLY A 160 -11.63 10.89 7.83
C GLY A 160 -11.47 12.41 7.65
N SER A 161 -10.26 12.95 7.75
CA SER A 161 -9.94 14.39 7.65
C SER A 161 -10.07 14.99 6.23
N SER A 162 -10.81 14.34 5.34
CA SER A 162 -11.09 14.82 3.97
C SER A 162 -12.54 14.60 3.54
N LEU A 163 -13.47 14.52 4.50
CA LEU A 163 -14.90 14.72 4.24
C LEU A 163 -15.32 16.21 4.33
N SER A 164 -14.35 17.11 4.44
CA SER A 164 -14.50 18.56 4.38
C SER A 164 -13.88 19.13 3.11
#